data_AF-A0A8T0WDZ5-F1
#
_entry.id   AF-A0A8T0WDZ5-F1
#
_cell.length_a   1.000
_cell.length_b   1.000
_cell.length_c   1.000
_cell.angle_alpha   90.00
_cell.angle_beta   90.00
_cell.angle_gamma   90.00
#
_symmetry.space_group_name_H-M   'P 1'
#
loop_
_entity.id
_entity.type
_entity.pdbx_description
1 polymer ?
#
loop_
_entity_poly.entity_id
_entity_poly.type
_entity_poly.pdbx_seq_one_letter_code
_entity_poly.pdbx_strand_id
1 'polypeptide(L)'
;MEATSINRVDWRFQKGVARPVMPRKFPFISGFDLAGEVVEVGAGVSDFKPGDKVIAINFPGGGGLAEYAVAKASVTAARPPEVSAAQGACLPVAAVAALRALQRAGVGLDPDGGTGRRMNVLVTAASGGVGHFAVQLARLGGHNVTATCGARNLGLVRELGADEAMDYGTPEGAALRSPSGRRYDAVVHCAAAAVPWSVFRPALAAAGTVVDITPGFAAGATAVLQMLTFSKKRLVPLLVTPRKDEMELLLGMVKQGRLAAVIDSRYPLSRAQEGWAKSMSGHATGKVVVEMGGPE
;
A
#
# COMPACT_ATOMS: atom_id res chain seq x y z
N MET A 1 -10.07 -11.13 -16.78
CA MET A 1 -9.91 -10.42 -15.48
C MET A 1 -11.00 -10.88 -14.55
N GLU A 2 -10.72 -11.08 -13.25
CA GLU A 2 -11.74 -11.44 -12.25
C GLU A 2 -11.99 -10.27 -11.30
N ALA A 3 -10.93 -9.62 -10.83
CA ALA A 3 -11.01 -8.44 -9.99
C ALA A 3 -9.81 -7.49 -10.22
N THR A 4 -10.04 -6.20 -9.98
CA THR A 4 -9.01 -5.16 -9.87
C THR A 4 -9.26 -4.34 -8.62
N SER A 5 -8.25 -3.67 -8.08
CA SER A 5 -8.46 -2.70 -7.01
C SER A 5 -7.95 -1.31 -7.39
N ILE A 6 -8.68 -0.30 -6.94
CA ILE A 6 -8.38 1.09 -7.26
C ILE A 6 -7.39 1.63 -6.21
N ASN A 7 -6.32 2.25 -6.70
CA ASN A 7 -5.30 2.91 -5.89
C ASN A 7 -5.40 4.42 -6.05
N ARG A 8 -4.83 5.15 -5.09
CA ARG A 8 -4.71 6.61 -5.19
C ARG A 8 -3.89 7.06 -6.40
N VAL A 9 -2.91 6.26 -6.81
CA VAL A 9 -2.08 6.58 -7.98
C VAL A 9 -2.90 6.65 -9.27
N ASP A 10 -3.95 5.82 -9.40
CA ASP A 10 -4.81 5.78 -10.60
C ASP A 10 -5.46 7.14 -10.87
N TRP A 11 -6.21 7.67 -9.89
CA TRP A 11 -6.86 8.98 -10.05
C TRP A 11 -5.91 10.16 -9.92
N ARG A 12 -4.73 10.01 -9.28
CA ARG A 12 -3.70 11.07 -9.30
C ARG A 12 -3.12 11.27 -10.69
N PHE A 13 -2.99 10.21 -11.49
CA PHE A 13 -2.61 10.34 -12.91
C PHE A 13 -3.72 11.00 -13.73
N GLN A 14 -4.99 10.65 -13.48
CA GLN A 14 -6.12 11.36 -14.08
C GLN A 14 -6.09 12.88 -13.73
N LYS A 15 -5.74 13.24 -12.49
CA LYS A 15 -5.56 14.65 -12.06
C LYS A 15 -4.28 15.32 -12.58
N GLY A 16 -3.46 14.62 -13.36
CA GLY A 16 -2.29 15.18 -14.01
C GLY A 16 -1.06 15.38 -13.12
N VAL A 17 -1.02 14.76 -11.93
CA VAL A 17 0.11 14.89 -10.97
C VAL A 17 1.47 14.49 -11.56
N ALA A 18 1.48 13.62 -12.57
CA ALA A 18 2.69 13.12 -13.21
C ALA A 18 2.82 13.58 -14.68
N ARG A 19 2.14 14.65 -15.10
CA ARG A 19 2.31 15.18 -16.47
C ARG A 19 3.69 15.82 -16.64
N PRO A 20 4.33 15.67 -17.82
CA PRO A 20 3.86 14.97 -19.03
C PRO A 20 4.22 13.46 -19.07
N VAL A 21 4.73 12.89 -17.98
CA VAL A 21 5.27 11.51 -17.95
C VAL A 21 4.17 10.44 -18.02
N MET A 22 3.03 10.67 -17.36
CA MET A 22 1.90 9.74 -17.30
C MET A 22 0.54 10.47 -17.38
N PRO A 23 -0.48 9.88 -18.04
CA PRO A 23 -0.41 8.71 -18.94
C PRO A 23 0.38 9.01 -20.21
N ARG A 24 1.01 7.98 -20.80
CA ARG A 24 1.81 8.15 -22.04
C ARG A 24 0.97 8.46 -23.28
N LYS A 25 -0.28 7.98 -23.33
CA LYS A 25 -1.21 8.15 -24.45
C LYS A 25 -2.64 8.17 -23.91
N PHE A 26 -3.52 8.90 -24.60
CA PHE A 26 -4.96 8.87 -24.39
C PHE A 26 -5.69 8.22 -25.58
N PRO A 27 -6.84 7.53 -25.35
CA PRO A 27 -7.43 7.22 -24.04
C PRO A 27 -6.56 6.25 -23.22
N PHE A 28 -6.73 6.25 -21.89
CA PHE A 28 -5.97 5.40 -20.96
C PHE A 28 -6.93 4.65 -20.02
N ILE A 29 -6.85 3.31 -20.03
CA ILE A 29 -7.63 2.46 -19.13
C ILE A 29 -6.83 2.31 -17.82
N SER A 30 -7.40 2.77 -16.71
CA SER A 30 -6.73 2.75 -15.39
C SER A 30 -6.86 1.38 -14.70
N GLY A 31 -6.20 1.24 -13.54
CA GLY A 31 -6.17 0.01 -12.76
C GLY A 31 -4.83 -0.71 -12.93
N PHE A 32 -4.00 -0.65 -11.89
CA PHE A 32 -2.69 -1.32 -11.87
C PHE A 32 -2.68 -2.65 -11.13
N ASP A 33 -3.64 -2.88 -10.24
CA ASP A 33 -3.73 -4.13 -9.48
C ASP A 33 -4.60 -5.12 -10.25
N LEU A 34 -4.02 -6.23 -10.68
CA LEU A 34 -4.75 -7.26 -11.43
C LEU A 34 -4.89 -8.54 -10.62
N ALA A 35 -6.07 -9.16 -10.70
CA ALA A 35 -6.29 -10.56 -10.32
C ALA A 35 -7.22 -11.23 -11.35
N GLY A 36 -6.82 -12.40 -11.85
CA GLY A 36 -7.60 -13.08 -12.88
C GLY A 36 -7.06 -14.45 -13.24
N GLU A 37 -7.57 -14.96 -14.36
CA GLU A 37 -7.14 -16.19 -14.98
C GLU A 37 -6.36 -15.88 -16.27
N VAL A 38 -5.29 -16.63 -16.52
CA VAL A 38 -4.56 -16.59 -17.79
C VAL A 38 -5.43 -17.23 -18.86
N VAL A 39 -5.70 -16.50 -19.94
CA VAL A 39 -6.45 -17.03 -21.10
C VAL A 39 -5.56 -17.34 -22.31
N GLU A 40 -4.43 -16.64 -22.40
CA GLU A 40 -3.43 -16.79 -23.46
C GLU A 40 -2.06 -16.37 -22.92
N VAL A 41 -0.99 -16.96 -23.48
CA VAL A 41 0.39 -16.61 -23.16
C VAL A 41 1.16 -16.22 -24.42
N GLY A 42 1.99 -15.20 -24.32
CA GLY A 42 2.85 -14.77 -25.42
C GLY A 42 4.02 -15.73 -25.66
N ALA A 43 4.64 -15.62 -26.84
CA ALA A 43 5.84 -16.38 -27.17
C ALA A 43 6.96 -16.16 -26.13
N GLY A 44 7.55 -17.26 -25.66
CA GLY A 44 8.64 -17.23 -24.67
C GLY A 44 8.19 -17.20 -23.20
N VAL A 45 6.88 -17.21 -22.92
CA VAL A 45 6.36 -17.39 -21.55
C VAL A 45 6.24 -18.89 -21.25
N SER A 46 7.00 -19.37 -20.27
CA SER A 46 6.98 -20.76 -19.81
C SER A 46 6.41 -20.97 -18.41
N ASP A 47 6.39 -19.91 -17.59
CA ASP A 47 6.01 -19.98 -16.17
C ASP A 47 4.48 -20.05 -15.95
N PHE A 48 3.69 -19.84 -17.01
CA PHE A 48 2.24 -19.75 -16.96
C PHE A 48 1.60 -20.46 -18.15
N LYS A 49 0.37 -20.92 -17.97
CA LYS A 49 -0.48 -21.51 -19.03
C LYS A 49 -1.94 -21.05 -18.87
N PRO A 50 -2.77 -21.17 -19.93
CA PRO A 50 -4.21 -20.93 -19.80
C PRO A 50 -4.85 -21.71 -18.64
N GLY A 51 -5.75 -21.07 -17.90
CA GLY A 51 -6.38 -21.61 -16.69
C GLY A 51 -5.67 -21.24 -15.37
N ASP A 52 -4.42 -20.79 -15.41
CA ASP A 52 -3.71 -20.40 -14.19
C ASP A 52 -4.33 -19.15 -13.55
N LYS A 53 -4.61 -19.21 -12.24
CA LYS A 53 -5.03 -18.05 -11.46
C LYS A 53 -3.83 -17.21 -11.04
N VAL A 54 -3.88 -15.91 -11.25
CA VAL A 54 -2.73 -15.00 -11.07
C VAL A 54 -3.12 -13.66 -10.47
N ILE A 55 -2.11 -12.97 -9.93
CA ILE A 55 -2.14 -11.53 -9.65
C ILE A 55 -0.96 -10.82 -10.31
N ALA A 56 -1.08 -9.52 -10.58
CA ALA A 56 0.02 -8.73 -11.16
C ALA A 56 -0.06 -7.25 -10.78
N ILE A 57 1.08 -6.56 -10.83
CA ILE A 57 1.17 -5.10 -10.84
C ILE A 57 1.44 -4.64 -12.27
N ASN A 58 0.42 -4.13 -12.97
CA ASN A 58 0.56 -3.73 -14.37
C ASN A 58 0.96 -2.26 -14.56
N PHE A 59 2.00 -1.80 -13.85
CA PHE A 59 2.53 -0.45 -13.96
C PHE A 59 3.67 -0.38 -15.00
N PRO A 60 3.72 0.63 -15.89
CA PRO A 60 2.80 1.76 -16.05
C PRO A 60 1.63 1.49 -17.02
N GLY A 61 1.39 0.24 -17.41
CA GLY A 61 0.43 -0.12 -18.48
C GLY A 61 -1.04 0.15 -18.17
N GLY A 62 -1.47 -0.01 -16.92
CA GLY A 62 -2.89 0.09 -16.54
C GLY A 62 -3.70 -1.12 -17.01
N GLY A 63 -4.94 -0.89 -17.43
CA GLY A 63 -5.80 -1.92 -18.03
C GLY A 63 -6.62 -2.75 -17.03
N GLY A 64 -6.55 -2.46 -15.73
CA GLY A 64 -7.31 -3.21 -14.71
C GLY A 64 -8.81 -3.01 -14.77
N LEU A 65 -9.30 -1.85 -15.21
CA LEU A 65 -10.73 -1.58 -15.42
C LEU A 65 -11.21 -2.07 -16.79
N ALA A 66 -10.98 -3.35 -17.07
CA ALA A 66 -11.40 -4.02 -18.30
C ALA A 66 -11.57 -5.52 -18.07
N GLU A 67 -12.31 -6.19 -18.96
CA GLU A 67 -12.51 -7.66 -18.91
C GLU A 67 -11.22 -8.44 -19.21
N TYR A 68 -10.29 -7.84 -19.96
CA TYR A 68 -8.99 -8.41 -20.30
C TYR A 68 -7.87 -7.39 -20.09
N ALA A 69 -6.72 -7.86 -19.62
CA ALA A 69 -5.51 -7.06 -19.46
C ALA A 69 -4.28 -7.91 -19.78
N VAL A 70 -3.25 -7.27 -20.33
CA VAL A 70 -1.96 -7.91 -20.61
C VAL A 70 -0.96 -7.50 -19.54
N ALA A 71 -0.37 -8.47 -18.86
CA ALA A 71 0.69 -8.27 -17.87
C ALA A 71 1.96 -9.01 -18.30
N LYS A 72 3.13 -8.45 -17.96
CA LYS A 72 4.41 -9.15 -18.20
C LYS A 72 4.54 -10.30 -17.20
N ALA A 73 4.97 -11.48 -17.66
CA ALA A 73 5.21 -12.64 -16.80
C ALA A 73 6.15 -12.33 -15.61
N SER A 74 7.12 -11.42 -15.78
CA SER A 74 8.08 -11.01 -14.74
C SER A 74 7.47 -10.24 -13.57
N VAL A 75 6.24 -9.74 -13.71
CA VAL A 75 5.50 -9.01 -12.66
C VAL A 75 4.15 -9.69 -12.35
N THR A 76 4.04 -10.97 -12.68
CA THR A 76 2.86 -11.81 -12.43
C THR A 76 3.24 -12.90 -11.43
N ALA A 77 2.38 -13.14 -10.44
CA ALA A 77 2.54 -14.20 -9.45
C ALA A 77 1.32 -15.13 -9.46
N ALA A 78 1.55 -16.42 -9.20
CA ALA A 78 0.47 -17.40 -9.10
C ALA A 78 -0.41 -17.11 -7.88
N ARG A 79 -1.73 -17.03 -8.06
CA ARG A 79 -2.69 -16.85 -6.98
C ARG A 79 -3.13 -18.23 -6.47
N PRO A 80 -2.88 -18.56 -5.20
CA PRO A 80 -3.28 -19.85 -4.66
C PRO A 80 -4.81 -19.89 -4.46
N PRO A 81 -5.44 -21.08 -4.49
CA PRO A 81 -6.91 -21.21 -4.45
C PRO A 81 -7.55 -20.70 -3.16
N GLU A 82 -6.79 -20.63 -2.06
CA GLU A 82 -7.25 -20.09 -0.78
C GLU A 82 -7.43 -18.56 -0.80
N VAL A 83 -6.85 -17.87 -1.80
CA VAL A 83 -6.93 -16.42 -1.95
C VAL A 83 -7.92 -16.07 -3.07
N SER A 84 -9.05 -15.48 -2.69
CA SER A 84 -10.04 -15.01 -3.66
C SER A 84 -9.46 -13.95 -4.60
N ALA A 85 -10.07 -13.77 -5.78
CA ALA A 85 -9.63 -12.75 -6.72
C ALA A 85 -9.63 -11.33 -6.12
N ALA A 86 -10.67 -10.98 -5.35
CA ALA A 86 -10.75 -9.69 -4.69
C ALA A 86 -9.66 -9.46 -3.64
N GLN A 87 -9.37 -10.47 -2.80
CA GLN A 87 -8.25 -10.41 -1.86
C GLN A 87 -6.92 -10.29 -2.62
N GLY A 88 -6.72 -11.11 -3.64
CA GLY A 88 -5.55 -11.08 -4.50
C GLY A 88 -5.34 -9.72 -5.17
N ALA A 89 -6.41 -9.08 -5.65
CA ALA A 89 -6.36 -7.75 -6.27
C ALA A 89 -6.04 -6.62 -5.28
N CYS A 90 -6.15 -6.85 -3.97
CA CYS A 90 -5.82 -5.84 -2.96
C CYS A 90 -4.33 -5.75 -2.64
N LEU A 91 -3.57 -6.80 -2.95
CA LEU A 91 -2.14 -6.91 -2.61
C LEU A 91 -1.19 -6.10 -3.51
N PRO A 92 -1.33 -6.06 -4.85
CA PRO A 92 -0.22 -5.76 -5.74
C PRO A 92 0.45 -4.40 -5.43
N VAL A 93 -0.22 -3.26 -5.63
CA VAL A 93 0.38 -1.96 -5.28
C VAL A 93 0.40 -1.73 -3.77
N ALA A 94 -0.70 -2.00 -3.07
CA ALA A 94 -0.86 -1.52 -1.71
C ALA A 94 -0.04 -2.29 -0.66
N ALA A 95 -0.05 -3.62 -0.71
CA ALA A 95 0.71 -4.45 0.22
C ALA A 95 2.21 -4.43 -0.10
N VAL A 96 2.60 -4.40 -1.39
CA VAL A 96 4.02 -4.22 -1.77
C VAL A 96 4.55 -2.86 -1.34
N ALA A 97 3.76 -1.77 -1.47
CA ALA A 97 4.15 -0.47 -0.96
C ALA A 97 4.35 -0.47 0.56
N ALA A 98 3.47 -1.16 1.31
CA ALA A 98 3.61 -1.30 2.76
C ALA A 98 4.90 -2.06 3.13
N LEU A 99 5.13 -3.22 2.50
CA LEU A 99 6.34 -4.03 2.68
C LEU A 99 7.61 -3.20 2.41
N ARG A 100 7.66 -2.54 1.25
CA ARG A 100 8.80 -1.72 0.85
C ARG A 100 9.02 -0.53 1.78
N ALA A 101 7.94 0.10 2.26
CA ALA A 101 8.04 1.22 3.18
C ALA A 101 8.68 0.79 4.51
N LEU A 102 8.27 -0.37 5.05
CA LEU A 102 8.84 -0.95 6.26
C LEU A 102 10.32 -1.31 6.05
N GLN A 103 10.65 -2.04 4.99
CA GLN A 103 12.04 -2.38 4.65
C GLN A 103 12.91 -1.14 4.49
N ARG A 104 12.41 -0.09 3.81
CA ARG A 104 13.15 1.16 3.60
C ARG A 104 13.39 1.92 4.89
N ALA A 105 12.49 1.77 5.87
CA ALA A 105 12.63 2.32 7.21
C ALA A 105 13.51 1.45 8.14
N GLY A 106 14.02 0.31 7.65
CA GLY A 106 14.83 -0.65 8.42
C GLY A 106 14.01 -1.58 9.31
N VAL A 107 12.69 -1.67 9.07
CA VAL A 107 11.76 -2.51 9.83
C VAL A 107 11.74 -3.90 9.20
N GLY A 108 12.12 -4.92 9.99
CA GLY A 108 12.14 -6.31 9.58
C GLY A 108 10.78 -6.99 9.69
N LEU A 109 10.63 -8.16 9.07
CA LEU A 109 9.44 -9.01 9.20
C LEU A 109 9.69 -10.31 9.97
N ASP A 110 10.89 -10.46 10.52
CA ASP A 110 11.27 -11.64 11.27
C ASP A 110 10.98 -11.43 12.76
N PRO A 111 9.99 -12.13 13.34
CA PRO A 111 9.68 -12.00 14.76
C PRO A 111 10.77 -12.57 15.67
N ASP A 112 11.59 -13.52 15.20
CA ASP A 112 12.46 -14.34 16.05
C ASP A 112 13.94 -14.46 15.60
N GLY A 113 14.32 -14.04 14.37
CA GLY A 113 15.55 -14.55 13.72
C GLY A 113 16.53 -13.56 13.08
N GLY A 114 16.54 -12.27 13.45
CA GLY A 114 17.35 -11.29 12.72
C GLY A 114 18.20 -10.29 13.51
N THR A 115 18.80 -10.60 14.66
CA THR A 115 19.67 -9.65 15.45
C THR A 115 19.07 -8.26 15.74
N GLY A 116 17.78 -8.06 15.45
CA GLY A 116 17.18 -6.74 15.25
C GLY A 116 16.46 -6.27 16.50
N ARG A 117 16.76 -5.05 16.94
CA ARG A 117 16.05 -4.40 18.05
C ARG A 117 14.58 -4.19 17.69
N ARG A 118 13.66 -4.49 18.61
CA ARG A 118 12.24 -4.09 18.49
C ARG A 118 12.14 -2.58 18.25
N MET A 119 11.50 -2.18 17.15
CA MET A 119 11.32 -0.78 16.75
C MET A 119 9.94 -0.26 17.16
N ASN A 120 9.86 1.06 17.40
CA ASN A 120 8.59 1.78 17.47
C ASN A 120 8.23 2.32 16.08
N VAL A 121 7.17 1.79 15.48
CA VAL A 121 6.70 2.08 14.13
C VAL A 121 5.42 2.90 14.21
N LEU A 122 5.41 4.07 13.57
CA LEU A 122 4.20 4.85 13.35
C LEU A 122 3.65 4.58 11.94
N VAL A 123 2.36 4.25 11.82
CA VAL A 123 1.66 4.17 10.54
C VAL A 123 0.59 5.26 10.49
N THR A 124 0.73 6.22 9.58
CA THR A 124 -0.29 7.28 9.41
C THR A 124 -1.32 6.90 8.37
N ALA A 125 -2.57 7.35 8.53
CA ALA A 125 -3.71 6.91 7.71
C ALA A 125 -3.81 5.37 7.64
N ALA A 126 -3.63 4.73 8.80
CA ALA A 126 -3.49 3.30 9.00
C ALA A 126 -4.73 2.49 8.57
N SER A 127 -5.92 3.11 8.51
CA SER A 127 -7.12 2.43 8.02
C SER A 127 -7.24 2.41 6.49
N GLY A 128 -6.31 3.02 5.75
CA GLY A 128 -6.35 3.10 4.29
C GLY A 128 -5.70 1.90 3.58
N GLY A 129 -5.66 1.97 2.25
CA GLY A 129 -5.16 0.87 1.40
C GLY A 129 -3.76 0.37 1.74
N VAL A 130 -2.77 1.25 1.88
CA VAL A 130 -1.40 0.85 2.28
C VAL A 130 -1.27 0.69 3.80
N GLY A 131 -1.92 1.57 4.55
CA GLY A 131 -1.79 1.64 6.00
C GLY A 131 -2.20 0.34 6.70
N HIS A 132 -3.28 -0.30 6.28
CA HIS A 132 -3.79 -1.48 6.98
C HIS A 132 -2.86 -2.70 6.80
N PHE A 133 -2.17 -2.80 5.66
CA PHE A 133 -1.10 -3.79 5.47
C PHE A 133 0.14 -3.44 6.27
N ALA A 134 0.53 -2.16 6.34
CA ALA A 134 1.71 -1.72 7.09
C ALA A 134 1.58 -2.01 8.59
N VAL A 135 0.39 -1.83 9.17
CA VAL A 135 0.12 -2.19 10.58
C VAL A 135 0.34 -3.68 10.81
N GLN A 136 -0.31 -4.52 10.00
CA GLN A 136 -0.21 -5.97 10.13
C GLN A 136 1.22 -6.48 9.93
N LEU A 137 1.92 -6.00 8.90
CA LEU A 137 3.29 -6.40 8.60
C LEU A 137 4.27 -5.98 9.72
N ALA A 138 4.14 -4.75 10.24
CA ALA A 138 4.96 -4.30 11.36
C ALA A 138 4.69 -5.13 12.64
N ARG A 139 3.42 -5.48 12.89
CA ARG A 139 3.02 -6.36 14.00
C ARG A 139 3.59 -7.77 13.85
N LEU A 140 3.52 -8.34 12.64
CA LEU A 140 4.09 -9.66 12.33
C LEU A 140 5.61 -9.70 12.53
N GLY A 141 6.31 -8.59 12.30
CA GLY A 141 7.74 -8.43 12.61
C GLY A 141 8.06 -8.21 14.10
N GLY A 142 7.06 -8.30 15.00
CA GLY A 142 7.28 -8.19 16.44
C GLY A 142 7.57 -6.75 16.93
N HIS A 143 7.20 -5.73 16.14
CA HIS A 143 7.42 -4.32 16.46
C HIS A 143 6.27 -3.69 17.24
N ASN A 144 6.55 -2.57 17.93
CA ASN A 144 5.50 -1.76 18.55
C ASN A 144 4.87 -0.86 17.49
N VAL A 145 3.57 -0.92 17.30
CA VAL A 145 2.85 -0.21 16.24
C VAL A 145 1.94 0.85 16.83
N THR A 146 2.22 2.11 16.53
CA THR A 146 1.29 3.22 16.73
C THR A 146 0.63 3.56 15.39
N ALA A 147 -0.69 3.68 15.36
CA ALA A 147 -1.47 3.94 14.16
C ALA A 147 -2.24 5.26 14.29
N THR A 148 -2.30 6.06 13.22
CA THR A 148 -3.24 7.18 13.12
C THR A 148 -4.32 6.92 12.08
N CYS A 149 -5.57 7.18 12.42
CA CYS A 149 -6.72 7.12 11.52
C CYS A 149 -7.81 8.07 12.01
N GLY A 150 -8.95 8.14 11.32
CA GLY A 150 -10.11 8.86 11.87
C GLY A 150 -10.78 8.06 12.98
N ALA A 151 -11.47 8.75 13.91
CA ALA A 151 -12.13 8.15 15.08
C ALA A 151 -12.90 6.85 14.79
N ARG A 152 -13.67 6.82 13.69
CA ARG A 152 -14.49 5.67 13.28
C ARG A 152 -13.70 4.37 13.04
N ASN A 153 -12.40 4.46 12.75
CA ASN A 153 -11.57 3.32 12.37
C ASN A 153 -10.59 2.89 13.48
N LEU A 154 -10.68 3.49 14.68
CA LEU A 154 -9.78 3.17 15.79
C LEU A 154 -9.90 1.72 16.26
N GLY A 155 -11.10 1.14 16.24
CA GLY A 155 -11.32 -0.28 16.56
C GLY A 155 -10.60 -1.18 15.56
N LEU A 156 -10.87 -0.97 14.27
CA LEU A 156 -10.25 -1.73 13.18
C LEU A 156 -8.73 -1.73 13.24
N VAL A 157 -8.08 -0.57 13.41
CA VAL A 157 -6.60 -0.55 13.40
C VAL A 157 -5.99 -1.27 14.61
N ARG A 158 -6.71 -1.35 15.74
CA ARG A 158 -6.31 -2.18 16.88
C ARG A 158 -6.46 -3.67 16.58
N GLU A 159 -7.58 -4.08 15.97
CA GLU A 159 -7.80 -5.46 15.52
C GLU A 159 -6.72 -5.91 14.52
N LEU A 160 -6.26 -5.00 13.65
CA LEU A 160 -5.16 -5.25 12.72
C LEU A 160 -3.78 -5.36 13.40
N GLY A 161 -3.67 -5.06 14.70
CA GLY A 161 -2.46 -5.24 15.48
C GLY A 161 -1.74 -3.97 15.91
N ALA A 162 -2.38 -2.79 15.84
CA ALA A 162 -1.81 -1.58 16.45
C ALA A 162 -1.86 -1.65 17.97
N ASP A 163 -0.73 -1.45 18.64
CA ASP A 163 -0.64 -1.32 20.11
C ASP A 163 -1.27 -0.01 20.59
N GLU A 164 -1.13 1.06 19.79
CA GLU A 164 -1.69 2.38 20.06
C GLU A 164 -2.43 2.88 18.82
N ALA A 165 -3.66 3.38 19.00
CA ALA A 165 -4.45 3.98 17.91
C ALA A 165 -4.85 5.41 18.31
N MET A 166 -4.52 6.37 17.45
CA MET A 166 -4.77 7.79 17.67
C MET A 166 -5.68 8.36 16.59
N ASP A 167 -6.68 9.13 17.01
CA ASP A 167 -7.49 9.90 16.07
C ASP A 167 -6.70 11.13 15.61
N TYR A 168 -6.47 11.25 14.30
CA TYR A 168 -5.75 12.41 13.76
C TYR A 168 -6.50 13.73 13.97
N GLY A 169 -7.80 13.69 14.29
CA GLY A 169 -8.61 14.86 14.62
C GLY A 169 -8.30 15.46 16.01
N THR A 170 -7.60 14.73 16.89
CA THR A 170 -7.24 15.24 18.23
C THR A 170 -5.87 15.93 18.24
N PRO A 171 -5.58 16.80 19.23
CA PRO A 171 -4.28 17.45 19.35
C PRO A 171 -3.08 16.48 19.43
N GLU A 172 -3.28 15.30 20.01
CA GLU A 172 -2.26 14.26 20.15
C GLU A 172 -2.00 13.58 18.80
N GLY A 173 -3.07 13.19 18.10
CA GLY A 173 -2.97 12.55 16.79
C GLY A 173 -2.44 13.49 15.72
N ALA A 174 -2.85 14.77 15.71
CA ALA A 174 -2.33 15.79 14.81
C ALA A 174 -0.83 16.06 15.02
N ALA A 175 -0.37 15.98 16.27
CA ALA A 175 1.04 16.13 16.64
C ALA A 175 1.84 14.82 16.60
N LEU A 176 1.21 13.71 16.21
CA LEU A 176 1.79 12.36 16.19
C LEU A 176 2.38 11.93 17.54
N ARG A 177 1.83 12.41 18.66
CA ARG A 177 2.36 12.14 20.01
C ARG A 177 1.80 10.82 20.54
N SER A 178 2.65 9.78 20.62
CA SER A 178 2.31 8.50 21.23
C SER A 178 1.77 8.69 22.65
N PRO A 179 0.65 8.05 23.03
CA PRO A 179 0.10 8.09 24.38
C PRO A 179 1.09 7.60 25.44
N SER A 180 1.95 6.62 25.10
CA SER A 180 2.98 6.10 26.00
C SER A 180 4.30 6.89 25.94
N GLY A 181 4.31 8.05 25.27
CA GLY A 181 5.50 8.90 25.12
C GLY A 181 6.57 8.35 24.20
N ARG A 182 6.29 7.27 23.44
CA ARG A 182 7.27 6.65 22.54
C ARG A 182 7.73 7.63 21.46
N ARG A 183 8.99 7.49 21.08
CA ARG A 183 9.56 8.12 19.89
C ARG A 183 9.71 7.05 18.81
N TYR A 184 9.43 7.41 17.57
CA TYR A 184 9.38 6.45 16.47
C TYR A 184 10.73 6.28 15.80
N ASP A 185 11.16 5.03 15.66
CA ASP A 185 12.32 4.66 14.87
C ASP A 185 11.98 4.66 13.37
N ALA A 186 10.74 4.33 13.05
CA ALA A 186 10.23 4.28 11.68
C ALA A 186 8.83 4.91 11.60
N VAL A 187 8.56 5.63 10.51
CA VAL A 187 7.23 6.11 10.18
C VAL A 187 6.90 5.69 8.75
N VAL A 188 5.82 4.94 8.57
CA VAL A 188 5.21 4.69 7.27
C VAL A 188 4.14 5.76 7.05
N HIS A 189 4.48 6.77 6.25
CA HIS A 189 3.60 7.90 6.02
C HIS A 189 2.67 7.64 4.83
N CYS A 190 1.38 7.34 5.11
CA CYS A 190 0.36 7.08 4.09
C CYS A 190 -0.71 8.17 3.98
N ALA A 191 -0.67 9.23 4.79
CA ALA A 191 -1.71 10.26 4.72
C ALA A 191 -1.69 10.97 3.36
N ALA A 192 -2.87 11.32 2.84
CA ALA A 192 -2.96 12.05 1.57
C ALA A 192 -2.54 13.52 1.73
N ALA A 193 -2.83 14.09 2.91
CA ALA A 193 -2.41 15.45 3.26
C ALA A 193 -0.91 15.44 3.58
N ALA A 194 -0.20 16.45 3.05
CA ALA A 194 1.19 16.66 3.39
C ALA A 194 1.31 16.99 4.89
N VAL A 195 2.10 16.20 5.61
CA VAL A 195 2.45 16.49 6.99
C VAL A 195 3.82 17.18 7.00
N PRO A 196 3.94 18.41 7.52
CA PRO A 196 5.21 19.12 7.55
C PRO A 196 6.28 18.36 8.34
N TRP A 197 7.55 18.48 7.93
CA TRP A 197 8.67 17.88 8.64
C TRP A 197 8.76 18.32 10.11
N SER A 198 8.32 19.53 10.44
CA SER A 198 8.26 20.06 11.81
C SER A 198 7.35 19.25 12.74
N VAL A 199 6.37 18.51 12.20
CA VAL A 199 5.50 17.61 12.96
C VAL A 199 6.19 16.26 13.21
N PHE A 200 6.85 15.71 12.19
CA PHE A 200 7.58 14.43 12.33
C PHE A 200 8.81 14.55 13.24
N ARG A 201 9.62 15.60 13.04
CA ARG A 201 10.91 15.77 13.71
C ARG A 201 10.87 15.57 15.24
N PRO A 202 9.94 16.16 16.01
CA PRO A 202 9.88 15.95 17.46
C PRO A 202 9.38 14.55 17.85
N ALA A 203 8.59 13.89 17.02
CA ALA A 203 8.06 12.54 17.27
C ALA A 203 9.08 11.42 16.98
N LEU A 204 10.09 11.68 16.15
CA LEU A 204 11.12 10.71 15.79
C LEU A 204 12.15 10.46 16.90
N ALA A 205 12.60 9.21 17.00
CA ALA A 205 13.80 8.80 17.74
C ALA A 205 15.07 9.42 17.12
N ALA A 206 16.22 9.30 17.80
CA ALA A 206 17.45 9.99 17.42
C ALA A 206 17.91 9.77 15.95
N ALA A 207 17.64 8.58 15.40
CA ALA A 207 17.93 8.20 14.01
C ALA A 207 16.66 7.78 13.23
N GLY A 208 15.50 8.34 13.61
CA GLY A 208 14.22 7.94 13.05
C GLY A 208 14.08 8.24 11.55
N THR A 209 13.44 7.34 10.81
CA THR A 209 13.21 7.48 9.36
C THR A 209 11.72 7.55 9.06
N VAL A 210 11.30 8.58 8.32
CA VAL A 210 9.96 8.71 7.72
C VAL A 210 10.03 8.24 6.28
N VAL A 211 9.24 7.26 5.90
CA VAL A 211 9.07 6.83 4.51
C VAL A 211 7.75 7.34 3.99
N ASP A 212 7.80 8.25 3.02
CA ASP A 212 6.62 8.85 2.39
C ASP A 212 6.24 8.09 1.12
N ILE A 213 5.07 7.46 1.11
CA ILE A 213 4.59 6.65 -0.02
C ILE A 213 3.95 7.48 -1.14
N THR A 214 3.68 8.76 -0.89
CA THR A 214 3.03 9.66 -1.85
C THR A 214 3.77 11.01 -1.89
N PRO A 215 5.09 11.00 -2.15
CA PRO A 215 5.94 12.16 -1.96
C PRO A 215 5.51 13.32 -2.87
N GLY A 216 5.33 14.49 -2.26
CA GLY A 216 5.21 15.76 -2.95
C GLY A 216 6.57 16.45 -3.13
N PHE A 217 6.56 17.59 -3.83
CA PHE A 217 7.78 18.39 -4.04
C PHE A 217 8.49 18.77 -2.72
N ALA A 218 7.73 19.21 -1.71
CA ALA A 218 8.28 19.59 -0.41
C ALA A 218 8.95 18.41 0.33
N ALA A 219 8.38 17.20 0.23
CA ALA A 219 8.97 15.99 0.78
C ALA A 219 10.29 15.66 0.06
N GLY A 220 10.32 15.76 -1.27
CA GLY A 220 11.54 15.58 -2.07
C GLY A 220 12.65 16.58 -1.70
N ALA A 221 12.33 17.87 -1.61
CA ALA A 221 13.29 18.90 -1.21
C ALA A 221 13.84 18.67 0.21
N THR A 222 12.98 18.27 1.15
CA THR A 222 13.37 17.91 2.51
C THR A 222 14.34 16.73 2.52
N ALA A 223 14.07 15.70 1.72
CA ALA A 223 14.93 14.51 1.62
C ALA A 223 16.32 14.86 1.07
N VAL A 224 16.40 15.68 0.02
CA VAL A 224 17.67 16.13 -0.57
C VAL A 224 18.47 16.96 0.44
N LEU A 225 17.84 17.91 1.12
CA LEU A 225 18.49 18.72 2.14
C LEU A 225 19.06 17.87 3.29
N GLN A 226 18.30 16.89 3.77
CA GLN A 226 18.73 15.99 4.85
C GLN A 226 19.87 15.08 4.43
N MET A 227 19.89 14.65 3.16
CA MET A 227 21.01 13.90 2.59
C MET A 227 22.28 14.75 2.55
N LEU A 228 22.19 15.98 2.07
CA LEU A 228 23.34 16.91 1.98
C LEU A 228 23.87 17.34 3.34
N THR A 229 23.00 17.41 4.35
CA THR A 229 23.35 17.81 5.72
C THR A 229 23.65 16.64 6.65
N PHE A 230 23.69 15.41 6.13
CA PHE A 230 23.94 14.18 6.90
C PHE A 230 23.05 14.05 8.15
N SER A 231 21.78 14.47 8.03
CA SER A 231 20.83 14.43 9.14
C SER A 231 20.56 12.99 9.59
N LYS A 232 20.69 12.74 10.90
CA LYS A 232 20.37 11.44 11.51
C LYS A 232 18.87 11.08 11.38
N LYS A 233 18.01 12.09 11.44
CA LYS A 233 16.56 11.95 11.17
C LYS A 233 16.31 12.19 9.69
N ARG A 234 15.63 11.25 9.03
CA ARG A 234 15.49 11.25 7.57
C ARG A 234 14.04 11.17 7.13
N LEU A 235 13.75 11.81 6.01
CA LEU A 235 12.56 11.63 5.18
C LEU A 235 13.02 10.99 3.88
N VAL A 236 12.38 9.88 3.52
CA VAL A 236 12.71 9.07 2.36
C VAL A 236 11.46 8.92 1.49
N PRO A 237 11.44 9.53 0.29
CA PRO A 237 10.41 9.27 -0.71
C PRO A 237 10.46 7.79 -1.13
N LEU A 238 9.31 7.13 -1.19
CA LEU A 238 9.20 5.78 -1.71
C LEU A 238 8.75 5.80 -3.17
N LEU A 239 9.51 5.12 -4.02
CA LEU A 239 9.11 4.74 -5.36
C LEU A 239 9.09 3.21 -5.42
N VAL A 240 7.91 2.65 -5.70
CA VAL A 240 7.73 1.20 -5.76
C VAL A 240 7.99 0.73 -7.18
N THR A 241 8.86 -0.27 -7.32
CA THR A 241 9.06 -1.00 -8.58
C THR A 241 8.40 -2.37 -8.46
N PRO A 242 7.57 -2.79 -9.43
CA PRO A 242 6.93 -4.10 -9.41
C PRO A 242 7.92 -5.26 -9.30
N ARG A 243 7.66 -6.19 -8.37
CA ARG A 243 8.50 -7.36 -8.15
C ARG A 243 7.68 -8.58 -7.75
N LYS A 244 7.85 -9.67 -8.52
CA LYS A 244 7.11 -10.93 -8.37
C LYS A 244 7.34 -11.58 -7.01
N ASP A 245 8.59 -11.63 -6.55
CA ASP A 245 8.99 -12.25 -5.28
C ASP A 245 8.28 -11.64 -4.07
N GLU A 246 8.05 -10.33 -4.08
CA GLU A 246 7.33 -9.64 -3.01
C GLU A 246 5.85 -9.97 -2.99
N MET A 247 5.23 -10.10 -4.16
CA MET A 247 3.83 -10.51 -4.26
C MET A 247 3.67 -11.97 -3.82
N GLU A 248 4.60 -12.85 -4.17
CA GLU A 248 4.59 -14.26 -3.73
C GLU A 248 4.72 -14.37 -2.21
N LEU A 249 5.61 -13.60 -1.60
CA LEU A 249 5.72 -13.51 -0.13
C LEU A 249 4.39 -13.10 0.52
N LEU A 250 3.77 -12.03 0.02
CA LEU A 250 2.53 -11.48 0.57
C LEU A 250 1.36 -12.45 0.36
N LEU A 251 1.27 -13.09 -0.80
CA LEU A 251 0.30 -14.16 -1.06
C LEU A 251 0.48 -15.33 -0.10
N GLY A 252 1.72 -15.73 0.19
CA GLY A 252 2.03 -16.75 1.19
C GLY A 252 1.49 -16.38 2.57
N MET A 253 1.64 -15.11 2.99
CA MET A 253 1.11 -14.63 4.26
C MET A 253 -0.43 -14.60 4.29
N VAL A 254 -1.08 -14.20 3.19
CA VAL A 254 -2.55 -14.22 3.10
C VAL A 254 -3.08 -15.64 3.11
N LYS A 255 -2.46 -16.55 2.36
CA LYS A 255 -2.78 -17.98 2.36
C LYS A 255 -2.70 -18.58 3.76
N GLN A 256 -1.71 -18.17 4.56
CA GLN A 256 -1.52 -18.63 5.94
C GLN A 256 -2.44 -17.93 6.95
N GLY A 257 -3.31 -17.00 6.52
CA GLY A 257 -4.15 -16.20 7.41
C GLY A 257 -3.39 -15.20 8.29
N ARG A 258 -2.10 -14.96 8.00
CA ARG A 258 -1.25 -14.02 8.76
C ARG A 258 -1.42 -12.58 8.33
N LEU A 259 -1.88 -12.37 7.08
CA LEU A 259 -2.15 -11.06 6.50
C LEU A 259 -3.56 -11.05 5.90
N ALA A 260 -4.35 -10.04 6.22
CA ALA A 260 -5.72 -9.90 5.72
C ALA A 260 -5.86 -8.62 4.90
N ALA A 261 -6.47 -8.74 3.72
CA ALA A 261 -6.90 -7.59 2.94
C ALA A 261 -8.25 -7.07 3.49
N VAL A 262 -8.27 -5.81 3.93
CA VAL A 262 -9.52 -5.13 4.28
C VAL A 262 -10.12 -4.57 3.00
N ILE A 263 -11.31 -5.03 2.64
CA ILE A 263 -12.05 -4.56 1.47
C ILE A 263 -13.14 -3.59 1.95
N ASP A 264 -13.06 -2.34 1.50
CA ASP A 264 -14.01 -1.28 1.82
C ASP A 264 -15.35 -1.53 1.11
N SER A 265 -15.28 -1.82 -0.18
CA SER A 265 -16.42 -1.89 -1.07
C SER A 265 -16.06 -2.65 -2.35
N ARG A 266 -17.09 -3.23 -2.97
CA ARG A 266 -17.03 -4.00 -4.21
C ARG A 266 -18.02 -3.41 -5.20
N TYR A 267 -17.59 -3.22 -6.43
CA TYR A 267 -18.42 -2.69 -7.52
C TYR A 267 -18.30 -3.59 -8.75
N PRO A 268 -19.38 -3.82 -9.52
CA PRO A 268 -19.24 -4.43 -10.84
C PRO A 268 -18.54 -3.45 -11.80
N LEU A 269 -17.94 -3.97 -12.88
CA LEU A 269 -17.29 -3.14 -13.90
C LEU A 269 -18.22 -2.05 -14.47
N SER A 270 -19.51 -2.37 -14.66
CA SER A 270 -20.54 -1.43 -15.12
C SER A 270 -20.77 -0.23 -14.19
N ARG A 271 -20.33 -0.34 -12.92
CA ARG A 271 -20.40 0.72 -11.90
C ARG A 271 -19.02 1.13 -11.38
N ALA A 272 -17.96 0.87 -12.15
CA ALA A 272 -16.58 1.21 -11.76
C ALA A 272 -16.39 2.71 -11.42
N GLN A 273 -17.18 3.61 -12.03
CA GLN A 273 -17.20 5.05 -11.72
C GLN A 273 -17.53 5.34 -10.25
N GLU A 274 -18.34 4.51 -9.60
CA GLU A 274 -18.68 4.69 -8.19
C GLU A 274 -17.55 4.26 -7.28
N GLY A 275 -16.89 3.14 -7.60
CA GLY A 275 -15.66 2.74 -6.92
C GLY A 275 -14.55 3.78 -7.09
N TRP A 276 -14.46 4.38 -8.28
CA TRP A 276 -13.53 5.47 -8.54
C TRP A 276 -13.83 6.70 -7.67
N ALA A 277 -15.09 7.15 -7.62
CA ALA A 277 -15.52 8.25 -6.77
C ALA A 277 -15.29 7.96 -5.28
N LYS A 278 -15.58 6.73 -4.83
CA LYS A 278 -15.30 6.26 -3.46
C LYS A 278 -13.82 6.34 -3.13
N SER A 279 -12.94 5.88 -4.01
CA SER A 279 -11.49 5.98 -3.85
C SER A 279 -11.01 7.44 -3.82
N MET A 280 -11.56 8.29 -4.68
CA MET A 280 -11.25 9.72 -4.74
C MET A 280 -11.72 10.49 -3.49
N SER A 281 -12.79 10.04 -2.82
CA SER A 281 -13.27 10.66 -1.59
C SER A 281 -12.22 10.64 -0.47
N GLY A 282 -11.24 9.74 -0.53
CA GLY A 282 -10.19 9.60 0.49
C GLY A 282 -10.64 8.91 1.78
N HIS A 283 -11.89 8.44 1.84
CA HIS A 283 -12.51 7.86 3.04
C HIS A 283 -12.77 6.36 2.92
N ALA A 284 -12.07 5.64 2.04
CA ALA A 284 -12.13 4.18 1.99
C ALA A 284 -11.42 3.56 3.21
N THR A 285 -12.04 2.55 3.81
CA THR A 285 -11.43 1.73 4.88
C THR A 285 -10.88 0.45 4.25
N GLY A 286 -9.57 0.43 3.98
CA GLY A 286 -8.92 -0.62 3.21
C GLY A 286 -8.91 -0.32 1.71
N LYS A 287 -9.34 -1.28 0.89
CA LYS A 287 -9.22 -1.26 -0.58
C LYS A 287 -10.60 -1.28 -1.25
N VAL A 288 -10.75 -0.48 -2.31
CA VAL A 288 -11.94 -0.47 -3.17
C VAL A 288 -11.69 -1.43 -4.33
N VAL A 289 -12.59 -2.40 -4.52
CA VAL A 289 -12.45 -3.46 -5.52
C VAL A 289 -13.51 -3.30 -6.61
N VAL A 290 -13.11 -3.56 -7.85
CA VAL A 290 -14.01 -3.74 -8.99
C VAL A 290 -13.93 -5.19 -9.45
N GLU A 291 -15.07 -5.86 -9.56
CA GLU A 291 -15.19 -7.26 -9.96
C GLU A 291 -15.80 -7.36 -11.36
N MET A 292 -15.22 -8.25 -12.17
CA MET A 292 -15.63 -8.44 -13.57
C MET A 292 -16.73 -9.50 -13.71
N GLY A 293 -17.02 -10.25 -12.65
CA GLY A 293 -18.05 -11.27 -12.60
C GLY A 293 -18.68 -11.34 -11.22
N GLY A 294 -19.77 -10.61 -11.03
CA GLY A 294 -20.81 -10.91 -10.04
C GLY A 294 -22.14 -10.98 -10.79
N PRO A 295 -23.11 -11.81 -10.36
CA PRO A 295 -24.41 -11.85 -11.01
C PRO A 295 -25.06 -10.46 -10.94
N GLU A 296 -25.64 -10.00 -12.05
CA GLU A 296 -26.67 -8.94 -12.02
C GLU A 296 -27.89 -9.41 -11.23
#